data_AF-A0A963BH15-F1
#
_entry.id   AF-A0A963BH15-F1
#
_cell.length_a   1.000
_cell.length_b   1.000
_cell.length_c   1.000
_cell.angle_alpha   90.00
_cell.angle_beta   90.00
_cell.angle_gamma   90.00
#
_symmetry.space_group_name_H-M   'P 1'
#
loop_
_entity.id
_entity.type
_entity.pdbx_description
1 polymer ?
#
loop_
_entity_poly.entity_id
_entity_poly.type
_entity_poly.pdbx_seq_one_letter_code
_entity_poly.pdbx_strand_id
1 'polypeptide(L)'
;MREGYDKIIRDGLWDNNQALVALLGLCPLLAVTNTAINGLGLGLATTLILISSNVSVSLIRHLVRAEVRLPVFVLVIASFVTAVELMMSAWLYDLYKVLGIFIP
;
A
#
# COMPACT_ATOMS: atom_id res chain seq x y z
N MET A 1 23.25 35.39 -0.97
CA MET A 1 23.85 34.34 -1.83
C MET A 1 23.54 32.90 -1.41
N ARG A 2 22.76 32.61 -0.35
CA ARG A 2 22.40 31.23 0.05
C ARG A 2 21.12 30.66 -0.60
N GLU A 3 20.20 31.52 -1.07
CA GLU A 3 18.89 31.09 -1.59
C GLU A 3 18.93 30.25 -2.89
N GLY A 4 20.05 30.23 -3.63
CA GLY A 4 20.15 29.46 -4.87
C GLY A 4 20.48 27.99 -4.66
N TYR A 5 21.33 27.67 -3.68
CA TYR A 5 21.77 26.29 -3.42
C TYR A 5 20.72 25.47 -2.69
N ASP A 6 19.98 26.07 -1.76
CA ASP A 6 18.88 25.39 -1.05
C ASP A 6 17.79 24.93 -2.01
N LYS A 7 17.49 25.71 -3.06
CA LYS A 7 16.52 25.34 -4.10
C LYS A 7 17.00 24.15 -4.95
N ILE A 8 18.27 24.15 -5.35
CA ILE A 8 18.85 23.05 -6.14
C ILE A 8 18.88 21.75 -5.33
N ILE A 9 19.20 21.83 -4.04
CA ILE A 9 19.18 20.66 -3.14
C ILE A 9 17.75 20.16 -2.92
N ARG A 10 16.77 21.05 -2.70
CA ARG A 10 15.36 20.65 -2.54
C ARG A 10 14.78 20.04 -3.82
N ASP A 11 15.01 20.69 -4.96
CA ASP A 11 14.54 20.22 -6.25
C ASP A 11 15.19 18.88 -6.62
N GLY A 12 16.49 18.70 -6.35
CA GLY A 12 17.21 17.47 -6.65
C GLY A 12 16.89 16.30 -5.72
N LEU A 13 16.52 16.56 -4.46
CA LEU A 13 16.31 15.50 -3.47
C LEU A 13 14.84 15.11 -3.30
N TRP A 14 13.91 16.06 -3.42
CA TRP A 14 12.48 15.85 -3.12
C TRP A 14 11.58 15.96 -4.35
N ASP A 15 11.61 17.09 -5.07
CA ASP A 15 10.64 17.34 -6.16
C ASP A 15 10.99 16.64 -7.49
N ASN A 16 12.28 16.46 -7.83
CA ASN A 16 12.69 15.76 -9.06
C ASN A 16 13.11 14.29 -8.84
N ASN A 17 13.31 13.85 -7.60
CA ASN A 17 13.81 12.49 -7.34
C ASN A 17 12.69 11.53 -6.94
N GLN A 18 11.94 11.08 -7.94
CA GLN A 18 10.86 10.10 -7.77
C GLN A 18 11.33 8.80 -7.10
N ALA A 19 12.61 8.43 -7.25
CA ALA A 19 13.17 7.25 -6.59
C ALA A 19 13.13 7.39 -5.05
N LEU A 20 13.39 8.59 -4.50
CA LEU A 20 13.38 8.82 -3.06
C LEU A 20 11.94 8.80 -2.50
N VAL A 21 11.01 9.43 -3.21
CA VAL A 21 9.59 9.50 -2.82
C VAL A 21 8.93 8.12 -2.90
N ALA A 22 9.24 7.35 -3.95
CA ALA A 22 8.77 5.97 -4.07
C ALA A 22 9.30 5.10 -2.91
N LEU A 23 10.60 5.21 -2.58
CA LEU A 23 11.22 4.47 -1.47
C LEU A 23 10.51 4.67 -0.12
N LEU A 24 10.01 5.88 0.16
CA LEU A 24 9.25 6.18 1.39
C LEU A 24 7.91 5.41 1.48
N GLY A 25 7.31 5.04 0.35
CA GLY A 25 6.09 4.23 0.27
C GLY A 25 6.32 2.71 0.25
N LEU A 26 7.57 2.25 0.11
CA LEU A 26 7.90 0.83 -0.05
C LEU A 26 8.12 0.07 1.26
N CYS A 27 7.86 0.67 2.43
CA CYS A 27 8.06 0.05 3.74
C CYS A 27 7.62 -1.44 3.83
N PRO A 28 6.43 -1.86 3.35
CA PRO A 28 6.03 -3.27 3.42
C PRO A 28 6.82 -4.18 2.46
N LEU A 29 7.26 -3.64 1.32
CA LEU A 29 8.09 -4.36 0.36
C LEU A 29 9.50 -4.58 0.92
N LEU A 30 10.08 -3.61 1.62
CA LEU A 30 11.39 -3.75 2.25
C LEU A 30 11.36 -4.74 3.42
N ALA A 31 10.24 -4.86 4.14
CA ALA A 31 10.10 -5.78 5.28
C ALA A 31 9.99 -7.27 4.86
N VAL A 32 9.37 -7.56 3.71
CA VAL A 32 9.01 -8.94 3.31
C VAL A 32 10.12 -9.66 2.51
N THR A 33 11.22 -8.99 2.18
CA THR A 33 12.34 -9.54 1.38
C THR A 33 13.19 -10.58 2.09
N ASN A 34 12.88 -10.92 3.34
CA ASN A 34 13.59 -11.95 4.12
C ASN A 34 13.48 -13.35 3.52
N THR A 35 12.33 -13.71 2.91
CA THR A 35 12.15 -15.00 2.25
C THR A 35 11.33 -14.87 0.97
N ALA A 36 11.64 -15.67 -0.05
CA ALA A 36 10.90 -15.68 -1.32
C ALA A 36 9.43 -16.07 -1.12
N ILE A 37 9.14 -16.95 -0.16
CA ILE A 37 7.79 -17.41 0.18
C ILE A 37 6.95 -16.27 0.74
N ASN A 38 7.53 -15.45 1.63
CA ASN A 38 6.82 -14.33 2.23
C ASN A 38 6.53 -13.23 1.20
N GLY A 39 7.51 -12.91 0.34
CA GLY A 39 7.36 -11.92 -0.72
C GLY A 39 6.32 -12.31 -1.76
N LEU A 40 6.31 -13.59 -2.18
CA LEU A 40 5.28 -14.12 -3.08
C LEU A 40 3.90 -14.13 -2.43
N GLY A 41 3.82 -14.49 -1.14
CA GLY A 41 2.57 -14.46 -0.37
C GLY A 41 1.95 -13.06 -0.31
N LEU A 42 2.74 -12.05 0.04
CA LEU A 42 2.28 -10.65 0.09
C LEU A 42 1.93 -10.13 -1.31
N GLY A 43 2.72 -10.44 -2.34
CA GLY A 43 2.46 -10.01 -3.72
C GLY A 43 1.16 -10.58 -4.28
N LEU A 44 0.90 -11.88 -4.07
CA LEU A 44 -0.35 -12.52 -4.49
C LEU A 44 -1.54 -11.98 -3.70
N ALA A 45 -1.41 -11.82 -2.38
CA ALA A 45 -2.47 -11.26 -1.55
C ALA A 45 -2.85 -9.84 -1.98
N THR A 46 -1.87 -8.95 -2.15
CA THR A 46 -2.12 -7.56 -2.60
C THR A 46 -2.69 -7.50 -4.00
N THR A 47 -2.27 -8.37 -4.92
CA THR A 47 -2.86 -8.44 -6.27
C THR A 47 -4.34 -8.80 -6.22
N LEU A 48 -4.72 -9.80 -5.40
CA LEU A 48 -6.13 -10.20 -5.22
C LEU A 48 -6.97 -9.07 -4.58
N ILE A 49 -6.41 -8.38 -3.57
CA ILE A 49 -7.07 -7.25 -2.91
C ILE A 49 -7.29 -6.10 -3.90
N LEU A 50 -6.29 -5.75 -4.70
CA LEU A 50 -6.39 -4.66 -5.68
C LEU A 50 -7.42 -4.96 -6.76
N ILE A 51 -7.46 -6.20 -7.27
CA ILE A 51 -8.47 -6.61 -8.26
C ILE A 51 -9.87 -6.51 -7.66
N SER A 52 -10.11 -7.12 -6.50
CA SER A 52 -11.44 -7.11 -5.84
C SER A 52 -11.89 -5.71 -5.43
N SER A 53 -10.96 -4.88 -4.93
CA SER A 53 -11.24 -3.49 -4.55
C SER A 53 -11.56 -2.63 -5.78
N ASN A 54 -10.80 -2.75 -6.87
CA ASN A 54 -11.06 -1.97 -8.09
C ASN A 54 -12.40 -2.34 -8.75
N VAL A 55 -12.77 -3.62 -8.71
CA VAL A 55 -14.10 -4.07 -9.17
C VAL A 55 -15.20 -3.43 -8.32
N SER A 56 -15.07 -3.48 -6.99
CA SER A 56 -16.06 -2.89 -6.06
C SER A 56 -16.14 -1.37 -6.18
N VAL A 57 -15.00 -0.69 -6.30
CA VAL A 57 -14.94 0.77 -6.49
C VAL A 57 -15.56 1.18 -7.83
N SER A 58 -15.37 0.38 -8.89
CA SER A 58 -15.99 0.64 -10.19
C SER A 58 -17.52 0.64 -10.14
N LEU A 59 -18.13 -0.21 -9.30
CA LEU A 59 -19.58 -0.25 -9.07
C LEU A 59 -20.08 0.95 -8.27
N ILE A 60 -19.32 1.39 -7.27
CA ILE A 60 -19.73 2.42 -6.31
C ILE A 60 -19.41 3.85 -6.80
N ARG A 61 -18.50 4.02 -7.78
CA ARG A 61 -17.96 5.32 -8.22
C ARG A 61 -19.00 6.39 -8.58
N HIS A 62 -20.19 6.00 -9.02
CA HIS A 62 -21.22 6.93 -9.49
C HIS A 62 -22.15 7.41 -8.36
N LEU A 63 -22.17 6.73 -7.21
CA LEU A 63 -22.97 7.10 -6.04
C LEU A 63 -22.25 8.08 -5.09
N VAL A 64 -20.92 8.16 -5.17
CA VAL A 64 -20.09 8.86 -4.17
C VAL A 64 -19.84 10.32 -4.56
N ARG A 65 -20.14 11.25 -3.66
CA ARG A 65 -19.87 12.69 -3.81
C ARG A 65 -18.35 12.95 -3.87
N ALA A 66 -17.94 13.91 -4.70
CA ALA A 66 -16.53 14.19 -4.99
C ALA A 66 -15.69 14.48 -3.74
N GLU A 67 -16.27 15.14 -2.74
CA GLU A 67 -15.63 15.52 -1.46
C GLU A 67 -15.17 14.32 -0.63
N VAL A 68 -15.82 13.16 -0.76
CA VAL A 68 -15.57 11.97 0.08
C VAL A 68 -15.04 10.76 -0.70
N ARG A 69 -14.69 10.92 -1.98
CA ARG A 69 -14.21 9.80 -2.82
C ARG A 69 -12.93 9.15 -2.30
N LEU A 70 -11.94 9.93 -1.86
CA LEU A 70 -10.67 9.40 -1.36
C LEU A 70 -10.86 8.58 -0.07
N PRO A 71 -11.51 9.09 1.00
CA PRO A 71 -11.79 8.29 2.20
C PRO A 71 -12.59 7.02 1.95
N VAL A 72 -13.61 7.10 1.07
CA VAL A 72 -14.47 5.94 0.76
C VAL A 72 -13.68 4.84 0.04
N PHE A 73 -12.81 5.18 -0.91
CA PHE A 73 -12.02 4.17 -1.60
C PHE A 73 -11.01 3.49 -0.67
N VAL A 74 -10.40 4.24 0.27
CA VAL A 74 -9.50 3.67 1.28
C VAL A 74 -10.27 2.74 2.24
N LEU A 75 -11.48 3.09 2.66
CA LEU A 75 -12.32 2.22 3.50
C LEU A 75 -12.67 0.89 2.82
N VAL A 76 -12.99 0.92 1.53
CA VAL A 76 -13.25 -0.29 0.75
C VAL A 76 -12.00 -1.19 0.74
N ILE A 77 -10.83 -0.62 0.40
CA ILE A 77 -9.58 -1.37 0.37
C ILE A 77 -9.26 -1.95 1.76
N ALA A 78 -9.41 -1.17 2.83
CA ALA A 78 -9.17 -1.63 4.20
C ALA A 78 -10.04 -2.83 4.56
N SER A 79 -11.35 -2.81 4.22
CA SER A 79 -12.24 -3.94 4.50
C SER A 79 -11.81 -5.25 3.80
N PHE A 80 -11.31 -5.16 2.57
CA PHE A 80 -10.77 -6.31 1.85
C PHE A 80 -9.45 -6.79 2.43
N VAL A 81 -8.56 -5.88 2.82
CA VAL A 81 -7.31 -6.22 3.51
C VAL A 81 -7.61 -6.98 4.80
N THR A 82 -8.54 -6.51 5.62
CA THR A 82 -8.96 -7.20 6.85
C THR A 82 -9.56 -8.57 6.55
N ALA A 83 -10.42 -8.71 5.54
CA ALA A 83 -10.98 -10.03 5.18
C ALA A 83 -9.89 -11.04 4.77
N VAL A 84 -8.89 -10.60 4.01
CA VAL A 84 -7.74 -11.43 3.62
C VAL A 84 -6.85 -11.74 4.81
N GLU A 85 -6.65 -10.80 5.73
CA GLU A 85 -5.91 -11.01 6.97
C GLU A 85 -6.51 -12.14 7.81
N LEU A 86 -7.83 -12.10 8.03
CA LEU A 86 -8.54 -13.18 8.74
C LEU A 86 -8.42 -14.52 8.01
N MET A 87 -8.49 -14.52 6.67
CA MET A 87 -8.31 -15.73 5.87
C MET A 87 -6.88 -16.29 5.96
N MET A 88 -5.86 -15.42 5.99
CA MET A 88 -4.46 -15.80 6.18
C MET A 88 -4.20 -16.34 7.59
N SER A 89 -4.84 -15.76 8.62
CA SER A 89 -4.77 -16.27 10.00
C SER A 89 -5.27 -17.72 10.10
N ALA A 90 -6.26 -18.11 9.29
CA ALA A 90 -6.82 -19.45 9.27
C ALA A 90 -5.98 -20.51 8.54
N TRP A 91 -5.26 -20.14 7.47
CA TRP A 91 -4.54 -21.11 6.60
C TRP A 91 -3.02 -20.97 6.56
N LEU A 92 -2.45 -19.80 6.88
CA LEU A 92 -1.00 -19.53 6.83
C LEU A 92 -0.51 -18.80 8.11
N TYR A 93 -0.58 -19.50 9.24
CA TYR A 93 -0.24 -18.95 10.56
C TYR A 93 1.23 -18.48 10.70
N ASP A 94 2.18 -19.12 10.01
CA ASP A 94 3.59 -18.70 9.96
C ASP A 94 3.76 -17.36 9.23
N LEU A 95 2.99 -17.12 8.17
CA LEU A 95 3.01 -15.88 7.42
C LEU A 95 2.29 -14.75 8.18
N TYR A 96 1.18 -15.07 8.87
CA TYR A 96 0.45 -14.14 9.74
C TYR A 96 1.32 -13.57 10.87
N LYS A 97 2.18 -14.39 11.51
CA LYS A 97 3.10 -13.92 12.56
C LYS A 97 4.10 -12.86 12.11
N VAL A 98 4.51 -12.89 10.84
CA VAL A 98 5.47 -11.94 10.27
C VAL A 98 4.76 -10.71 9.70
N LEU A 99 3.58 -10.89 9.11
CA LEU A 99 2.84 -9.84 8.39
C LEU A 99 1.86 -9.05 9.29
N GLY A 100 1.34 -9.65 10.36
CA GLY A 100 0.35 -9.04 11.25
C GLY A 100 0.86 -7.83 12.04
N ILE A 101 2.18 -7.61 12.12
CA ILE A 101 2.76 -6.38 12.70
C ILE A 101 2.62 -5.17 11.77
N PHE A 102 2.40 -5.39 10.46
CA PHE A 102 2.37 -4.35 9.43
C PHE A 102 0.97 -4.03 8.91
N ILE A 103 -0.07 -4.66 9.46
CA ILE A 103 -1.48 -4.43 9.16
C ILE A 103 -2.13 -3.86 10.43
N PRO A 104 -2.28 -2.53 10.56
CA PRO A 104 -3.05 -1.92 11.65
C PRO A 104 -4.56 -1.96 11.38
#